data_AF-A0A3C0WDN1-F1
#
_entry.id   AF-A0A3C0WDN1-F1
#
_cell.length_a   1.000
_cell.length_b   1.000
_cell.length_c   1.000
_cell.angle_alpha   90.00
_cell.angle_beta   90.00
_cell.angle_gamma   90.00
#
_symmetry.space_group_name_H-M   'P 1'
#
loop_
_entity.id
_entity.type
_entity.pdbx_description
1 polymer ?
#
loop_
_entity_poly.entity_id
_entity_poly.type
_entity_poly.pdbx_seq_one_letter_code
_entity_poly.pdbx_strand_id
1 'polypeptide(L)'
;MLCRVICFGLLVITLVLTSWQTSWSQNAAQPAAQTEDATESDDSNSADSPIRKAQTEIYLLRDKDGNLVKVATNLTLEEYLRLYGERNNLAQPDAPPAFAFDQVNYQGQIKGRHAELDITIRGRVVGASADGWIRVPIGLKRCVLSDIVKHQGEGDFFLTWEENDGHVCWINAKEQSQHQFEMKVLTPIQTLSRATQFTIDGPRARSRFDQLTVSMPNAVVVNSGLRVAAQPAGENATRFSFDFAGGELQFGWQPKGSESAEPVTRFETKTQTRIEIHGP
;
A
#
# COMPACT_ATOMS: atom_id res chain seq x y z
N MET A 1 -41.32 -8.36 45.23
CA MET A 1 -42.42 -8.95 46.04
C MET A 1 -43.45 -9.49 45.05
N LEU A 2 -43.46 -10.81 44.79
CA LEU A 2 -44.29 -11.52 43.77
C LEU A 2 -44.02 -11.06 42.30
N CYS A 3 -44.25 -11.83 41.23
CA CYS A 3 -44.69 -13.22 40.97
C CYS A 3 -43.83 -13.77 39.77
N ARG A 4 -43.45 -15.05 39.58
CA ARG A 4 -44.23 -16.29 39.28
C ARG A 4 -45.19 -16.10 38.07
N VAL A 5 -45.43 -17.02 37.12
CA VAL A 5 -45.14 -18.48 36.89
C VAL A 5 -45.52 -18.78 35.40
N ILE A 6 -45.10 -19.81 34.63
CA ILE A 6 -43.94 -20.75 34.51
C ILE A 6 -44.14 -21.61 33.21
N CYS A 7 -43.26 -22.59 32.89
CA CYS A 7 -43.44 -23.65 31.84
C CYS A 7 -43.40 -23.20 30.36
N PHE A 8 -43.26 -24.07 29.32
CA PHE A 8 -42.53 -25.35 29.09
C PHE A 8 -42.55 -25.58 27.54
N GLY A 9 -41.58 -26.27 26.92
CA GLY A 9 -41.62 -26.44 25.46
C GLY A 9 -40.51 -27.30 24.85
N LEU A 10 -40.67 -28.62 24.92
CA LEU A 10 -39.75 -29.61 24.34
C LEU A 10 -40.52 -30.49 23.36
N LEU A 11 -40.11 -30.54 22.10
CA LEU A 11 -40.68 -31.45 21.10
C LEU A 11 -39.60 -32.05 20.20
N VAL A 12 -39.69 -33.36 19.98
CA VAL A 12 -38.81 -34.15 19.11
C VAL A 12 -39.68 -34.76 18.02
N ILE A 13 -39.33 -34.56 16.74
CA ILE A 13 -39.95 -35.27 15.60
C ILE A 13 -38.87 -35.80 14.65
N THR A 14 -39.16 -36.97 14.09
CA THR A 14 -38.27 -37.94 13.44
C THR A 14 -37.93 -37.66 11.97
N LEU A 15 -36.65 -37.83 11.65
CA LEU A 15 -36.12 -38.92 10.79
C LEU A 15 -37.00 -39.39 9.61
N VAL A 16 -36.50 -39.20 8.38
CA VAL A 16 -36.91 -39.95 7.18
C VAL A 16 -35.66 -40.44 6.44
N LEU A 17 -35.64 -41.73 6.08
CA LEU A 17 -34.66 -42.37 5.19
C LEU A 17 -35.31 -42.64 3.83
N THR A 18 -34.61 -42.38 2.73
CA THR A 18 -34.76 -43.15 1.48
C THR A 18 -33.41 -43.29 0.77
N SER A 19 -33.13 -44.49 0.30
CA SER A 19 -31.91 -44.87 -0.41
C SER A 19 -32.27 -45.47 -1.77
N TRP A 20 -31.66 -45.00 -2.86
CA TRP A 20 -31.81 -45.62 -4.18
C TRP A 20 -30.44 -45.85 -4.82
N GLN A 21 -30.07 -47.12 -4.94
CA GLN A 21 -28.99 -47.59 -5.80
C GLN A 21 -29.59 -48.03 -7.15
N THR A 22 -28.87 -47.82 -8.24
CA THR A 22 -29.07 -48.54 -9.51
C THR A 22 -27.71 -48.86 -10.13
N SER A 23 -27.64 -49.96 -10.88
CA SER A 23 -26.38 -50.66 -11.17
C SER A 23 -26.40 -51.40 -12.51
N TRP A 24 -25.27 -51.35 -13.21
CA TRP A 24 -24.89 -52.23 -14.35
C TRP A 24 -25.73 -51.96 -15.64
N SER A 25 -25.22 -52.16 -16.86
CA SER A 25 -24.55 -53.37 -17.36
C SER A 25 -23.61 -53.11 -18.55
N GLN A 26 -22.93 -54.18 -19.00
CA GLN A 26 -21.94 -54.21 -20.08
C GLN A 26 -22.56 -54.62 -21.43
N ASN A 27 -21.89 -54.24 -22.53
CA ASN A 27 -21.76 -54.99 -23.79
C ASN A 27 -20.58 -54.38 -24.58
N ALA A 28 -19.81 -55.02 -25.47
CA ALA A 28 -19.40 -56.41 -25.74
C ALA A 28 -19.15 -56.56 -27.27
N ALA A 29 -18.18 -57.40 -27.64
CA ALA A 29 -17.85 -57.89 -29.00
C ALA A 29 -17.04 -57.01 -30.00
N GLN A 30 -15.96 -57.64 -30.49
CA GLN A 30 -15.14 -57.38 -31.69
C GLN A 30 -15.75 -58.17 -32.90
N PRO A 31 -15.13 -58.40 -34.10
CA PRO A 31 -13.71 -58.36 -34.54
C PRO A 31 -13.53 -57.60 -35.91
N ALA A 32 -12.49 -57.74 -36.77
CA ALA A 32 -11.39 -58.72 -36.90
C ALA A 32 -10.21 -58.25 -37.78
N ALA A 33 -9.05 -58.94 -37.61
CA ALA A 33 -8.02 -59.33 -38.63
C ALA A 33 -7.33 -58.24 -39.50
N GLN A 34 -6.11 -58.37 -40.04
CA GLN A 34 -5.01 -59.38 -40.00
C GLN A 34 -3.69 -58.62 -40.38
N THR A 35 -2.43 -59.11 -40.36
CA THR A 35 -1.82 -60.46 -40.27
C THR A 35 -0.44 -60.37 -39.58
N GLU A 36 0.21 -61.50 -39.30
CA GLU A 36 1.61 -61.61 -38.89
C GLU A 36 2.63 -61.40 -40.03
N ASP A 37 3.89 -61.12 -39.66
CA ASP A 37 5.03 -61.97 -40.04
C ASP A 37 6.08 -61.95 -38.91
N ALA A 38 6.88 -63.02 -38.75
CA ALA A 38 7.83 -63.18 -37.65
C ALA A 38 8.99 -64.13 -37.99
N THR A 39 10.19 -63.80 -37.51
CA THR A 39 11.33 -64.74 -37.43
C THR A 39 12.12 -64.47 -36.15
N GLU A 40 12.45 -65.54 -35.42
CA GLU A 40 13.04 -65.50 -34.06
C GLU A 40 14.58 -65.53 -34.08
N SER A 41 15.20 -65.06 -32.98
CA SER A 41 16.27 -65.81 -32.27
C SER A 41 16.56 -65.19 -30.89
N ASP A 42 16.37 -66.00 -29.83
CA ASP A 42 17.26 -66.27 -28.69
C ASP A 42 18.20 -65.17 -28.11
N ASP A 43 18.37 -65.02 -26.78
CA ASP A 43 17.85 -65.79 -25.63
C ASP A 43 17.88 -64.95 -24.32
N SER A 44 17.12 -65.39 -23.32
CA SER A 44 17.35 -65.25 -21.87
C SER A 44 17.07 -63.92 -21.13
N ASN A 45 15.92 -63.93 -20.44
CA ASN A 45 15.82 -63.78 -18.97
C ASN A 45 15.61 -62.38 -18.31
N SER A 46 14.68 -62.37 -17.34
CA SER A 46 14.47 -61.43 -16.22
C SER A 46 14.32 -59.92 -16.45
N ALA A 47 13.05 -59.50 -16.52
CA ALA A 47 12.44 -58.34 -15.84
C ALA A 47 13.33 -57.18 -15.34
N ASP A 48 13.24 -56.03 -16.02
CA ASP A 48 13.12 -54.73 -15.36
C ASP A 48 12.20 -53.80 -16.19
N SER A 49 11.52 -52.86 -15.53
CA SER A 49 10.79 -51.79 -16.21
C SER A 49 11.74 -50.60 -16.39
N PRO A 50 12.02 -50.13 -17.62
CA PRO A 50 13.03 -49.09 -17.83
C PRO A 50 12.60 -47.75 -17.21
N ILE A 51 13.08 -47.49 -16.00
CA ILE A 51 12.93 -46.21 -15.30
C ILE A 51 13.62 -45.13 -16.13
N ARG A 52 12.86 -44.47 -17.00
CA ARG A 52 13.31 -43.28 -17.73
C ARG A 52 13.58 -42.16 -16.74
N LYS A 53 14.85 -42.01 -16.34
CA LYS A 53 15.34 -40.80 -15.68
C LYS A 53 15.08 -39.63 -16.63
N ALA A 54 14.13 -38.78 -16.28
CA ALA A 54 13.99 -37.48 -16.93
C ALA A 54 15.30 -36.71 -16.72
N GLN A 55 15.97 -36.33 -17.80
CA GLN A 55 17.23 -35.60 -17.73
C GLN A 55 16.94 -34.14 -17.40
N THR A 56 16.82 -33.84 -16.11
CA THR A 56 16.65 -32.47 -15.61
C THR A 56 17.86 -31.62 -16.04
N GLU A 57 17.64 -30.63 -16.91
CA GLU A 57 18.68 -29.71 -17.32
C GLU A 57 19.08 -28.82 -16.14
N ILE A 58 20.35 -28.87 -15.75
CA ILE A 58 20.88 -28.10 -14.61
C ILE A 58 21.47 -26.80 -15.15
N TYR A 59 20.69 -25.72 -15.09
CA TYR A 59 21.16 -24.39 -15.44
C TYR A 59 22.08 -23.84 -14.33
N LEU A 60 23.32 -23.54 -14.71
CA LEU A 60 24.33 -22.94 -13.84
C LEU A 60 24.32 -21.43 -14.03
N LEU A 61 23.90 -20.70 -13.00
CA LEU A 61 23.90 -19.24 -13.00
C LEU A 61 25.11 -18.72 -12.20
N ARG A 62 25.76 -17.66 -12.68
CA ARG A 62 26.83 -17.00 -11.93
C ARG A 62 26.25 -16.11 -10.84
N ASP A 63 26.79 -16.20 -9.63
CA ASP A 63 26.57 -15.21 -8.59
C ASP A 63 27.37 -13.92 -8.84
N LYS A 64 27.17 -12.93 -7.96
CA LYS A 64 27.84 -11.63 -8.01
C LYS A 64 29.37 -11.70 -7.87
N ASP A 65 29.90 -12.81 -7.36
CA ASP A 65 31.33 -13.04 -7.14
C ASP A 65 31.91 -13.97 -8.22
N GLY A 66 31.10 -14.33 -9.23
CA GLY A 66 31.48 -15.10 -10.42
C GLY A 66 31.27 -16.61 -10.32
N ASN A 67 30.85 -17.14 -9.16
CA ASN A 67 30.77 -18.59 -8.92
C ASN A 67 29.50 -19.19 -9.52
N LEU A 68 29.61 -20.43 -10.03
CA LEU A 68 28.50 -21.13 -10.68
C LEU A 68 27.61 -21.82 -9.63
N VAL A 69 26.50 -21.18 -9.29
CA VAL A 69 25.48 -21.73 -8.38
C VAL A 69 24.50 -22.58 -9.17
N LYS A 70 24.25 -23.80 -8.68
CA LYS A 70 23.19 -24.69 -9.18
C LYS A 70 21.85 -24.19 -8.67
N VAL A 71 21.06 -23.54 -9.53
CA VAL A 71 19.66 -23.22 -9.22
C VAL A 71 18.80 -24.46 -9.51
N ALA A 72 17.90 -24.81 -8.59
CA ALA A 72 17.09 -26.01 -8.71
C ALA A 72 16.02 -25.86 -9.81
N THR A 73 16.05 -26.72 -10.82
CA THR A 73 15.14 -26.72 -11.98
C THR A 73 13.70 -27.17 -11.65
N ASN A 74 13.25 -26.98 -10.41
CA ASN A 74 11.96 -27.44 -9.90
C ASN A 74 10.91 -26.32 -9.84
N LEU A 75 11.29 -25.08 -10.18
CA LEU A 75 10.37 -23.96 -10.31
C LEU A 75 9.60 -24.10 -11.63
N THR A 76 8.27 -24.06 -11.57
CA THR A 76 7.45 -23.91 -12.78
C THR A 76 7.58 -22.49 -13.34
N LEU A 77 7.02 -22.24 -14.54
CA LEU A 77 7.01 -20.90 -15.10
C LEU A 77 6.17 -19.94 -14.22
N GLU A 78 5.06 -20.41 -13.65
CA GLU A 78 4.26 -19.64 -12.70
C GLU A 78 5.03 -19.36 -11.41
N GLU A 79 5.71 -20.36 -10.85
CA GLU A 79 6.50 -20.21 -9.61
C GLU A 79 7.67 -19.23 -9.80
N TYR A 80 8.36 -19.30 -10.95
CA TYR A 80 9.41 -18.35 -11.32
C TYR A 80 8.85 -16.94 -11.52
N LEU A 81 7.73 -16.77 -12.23
CA LEU A 81 7.11 -15.47 -12.44
C LEU A 81 6.57 -14.87 -11.14
N ARG A 82 6.05 -15.68 -10.21
CA ARG A 82 5.61 -15.24 -8.89
C ARG A 82 6.81 -14.74 -8.07
N LEU A 83 7.87 -15.54 -7.94
CA LEU A 83 9.10 -15.15 -7.23
C LEU A 83 9.79 -13.93 -7.87
N TYR A 84 9.76 -13.80 -9.20
CA TYR A 84 10.27 -12.63 -9.91
C TYR A 84 9.39 -11.39 -9.67
N GLY A 85 8.07 -11.55 -9.58
CA GLY A 85 7.13 -10.48 -9.24
C GLY A 85 7.31 -9.99 -7.80
N GLU A 86 7.29 -10.92 -6.84
CA GLU A 86 7.58 -10.68 -5.42
C GLU A 86 8.91 -9.95 -5.23
N ARG A 87 10.00 -10.48 -5.80
CA ARG A 87 11.36 -9.94 -5.61
C ARG A 87 11.57 -8.57 -6.22
N ASN A 88 10.91 -8.25 -7.33
CA ASN A 88 10.99 -6.94 -7.98
C ASN A 88 9.90 -5.97 -7.51
N ASN A 89 9.10 -6.35 -6.50
CA ASN A 89 7.92 -5.65 -6.03
C ASN A 89 6.96 -5.25 -7.16
N LEU A 90 6.79 -6.14 -8.15
CA LEU A 90 5.68 -6.11 -9.10
C LEU A 90 4.42 -6.68 -8.42
N ALA A 91 4.08 -6.11 -7.26
CA ALA A 91 2.70 -6.10 -6.79
C ALA A 91 1.85 -5.57 -7.96
N GLN A 92 0.76 -6.28 -8.28
CA GLN A 92 -0.09 -5.96 -9.44
C GLN A 92 -0.43 -4.46 -9.42
N PRO A 93 0.01 -3.66 -10.43
CA PRO A 93 -0.15 -2.20 -10.39
C PRO A 93 -1.61 -1.73 -10.28
N ASP A 94 -2.53 -2.60 -10.69
CA ASP A 94 -3.98 -2.38 -10.68
C ASP A 94 -4.69 -2.97 -9.44
N ALA A 95 -3.97 -3.59 -8.51
CA ALA A 95 -4.56 -4.07 -7.25
C ALA A 95 -4.92 -2.88 -6.34
N PRO A 96 -6.15 -2.80 -5.82
CA PRO A 96 -6.55 -1.68 -4.97
C PRO A 96 -5.78 -1.69 -3.64
N PRO A 97 -5.39 -0.52 -3.11
CA PRO A 97 -4.73 -0.45 -1.80
C PRO A 97 -5.68 -0.92 -0.70
N ALA A 98 -5.18 -1.70 0.25
CA ALA A 98 -5.98 -2.26 1.36
C ALA A 98 -6.69 -1.17 2.20
N PHE A 99 -6.13 0.05 2.27
CA PHE A 99 -6.75 1.23 2.86
C PHE A 99 -6.77 2.38 1.86
N ALA A 100 -7.91 3.05 1.72
CA ALA A 100 -8.06 4.28 0.93
C ALA A 100 -8.27 5.48 1.85
N PHE A 101 -7.49 6.53 1.62
CA PHE A 101 -7.66 7.83 2.27
C PHE A 101 -8.70 8.66 1.49
N ASP A 102 -9.78 9.08 2.14
CA ASP A 102 -10.84 9.87 1.52
C ASP A 102 -10.51 11.38 1.60
N GLN A 103 -10.02 11.86 2.74
CA GLN A 103 -9.74 13.28 2.99
C GLN A 103 -8.73 13.49 4.14
N VAL A 104 -7.94 14.57 4.08
CA VAL A 104 -7.15 15.07 5.22
C VAL A 104 -7.41 16.55 5.46
N ASN A 105 -7.77 16.89 6.69
CA ASN A 105 -7.88 18.29 7.14
C ASN A 105 -6.72 18.63 8.08
N TYR A 106 -6.18 19.83 7.89
CA TYR A 106 -5.11 20.40 8.68
C TYR A 106 -5.59 21.74 9.27
N GLN A 107 -5.40 21.91 10.57
CA GLN A 107 -5.52 23.19 11.26
C GLN A 107 -4.20 23.45 12.00
N GLY A 108 -3.83 24.71 12.22
CA GLY A 108 -2.58 24.98 12.92
C GLY A 108 -2.18 26.43 13.09
N GLN A 109 -1.05 26.59 13.77
CA GLN A 109 -0.47 27.86 14.15
C GLN A 109 1.06 27.80 14.20
N ILE A 110 1.72 28.87 13.78
CA ILE A 110 3.18 28.98 13.86
C ILE A 110 3.57 29.54 15.23
N LYS A 111 4.38 28.79 16.00
CA LYS A 111 4.95 29.25 17.28
C LYS A 111 6.46 29.08 17.30
N GLY A 112 7.18 30.19 17.44
CA GLY A 112 8.63 30.22 17.56
C GLY A 112 9.33 29.65 16.33
N ARG A 113 9.70 28.36 16.38
CA ARG A 113 10.44 27.64 15.32
C ARG A 113 9.69 26.43 14.74
N HIS A 114 8.43 26.21 15.11
CA HIS A 114 7.63 25.08 14.66
C HIS A 114 6.23 25.53 14.24
N ALA A 115 5.60 24.79 13.34
CA ALA A 115 4.15 24.79 13.20
C ALA A 115 3.56 23.71 14.11
N GLU A 116 2.66 24.11 15.00
CA GLU A 116 1.75 23.19 15.67
C GLU A 116 0.59 22.91 14.72
N LEU A 117 0.39 21.63 14.38
CA LEU A 117 -0.65 21.19 13.45
C LEU A 117 -1.56 20.15 14.10
N ASP A 118 -2.86 20.43 14.08
CA ASP A 118 -3.95 19.50 14.33
C ASP A 118 -4.34 18.87 12.98
N ILE A 119 -4.21 17.54 12.86
CA ILE A 119 -4.48 16.81 11.62
C ILE A 119 -5.62 15.82 11.87
N THR A 120 -6.65 15.88 11.02
CA THR A 120 -7.75 14.91 10.96
C THR A 120 -7.68 14.15 9.64
N ILE A 121 -7.39 12.85 9.70
CA ILE A 121 -7.33 11.95 8.54
C ILE A 121 -8.61 11.12 8.51
N ARG A 122 -9.23 10.97 7.34
CA ARG A 122 -10.36 10.08 7.09
C ARG A 122 -10.06 9.09 5.97
N GLY A 123 -10.50 7.86 6.14
CA GLY A 123 -10.37 6.81 5.15
C GLY A 123 -11.16 5.57 5.52
N ARG A 124 -11.00 4.52 4.71
CA ARG A 124 -11.69 3.25 4.86
C ARG A 124 -10.85 2.06 4.41
N VAL A 125 -11.10 0.91 5.02
CA VAL A 125 -10.56 -0.37 4.51
C VAL A 125 -11.27 -0.70 3.19
N VAL A 126 -10.50 -0.98 2.14
CA VAL A 126 -11.02 -1.36 0.81
C VAL A 126 -10.88 -2.85 0.55
N GLY A 127 -9.85 -3.50 1.10
CA GLY A 127 -9.67 -4.96 1.06
C GLY A 127 -8.92 -5.45 2.31
N ALA A 128 -9.26 -6.64 2.78
CA ALA A 128 -8.68 -7.22 3.99
C ALA A 128 -7.22 -7.65 3.79
N SER A 129 -6.41 -7.48 4.84
CA SER A 129 -5.14 -8.19 4.95
C SER A 129 -5.41 -9.65 5.35
N ALA A 130 -4.75 -10.60 4.70
CA ALA A 130 -4.84 -12.03 5.05
C ALA A 130 -4.37 -12.29 6.50
N ASP A 131 -3.42 -11.50 6.98
CA ASP A 131 -2.84 -11.58 8.33
C ASP A 131 -3.56 -10.67 9.35
N GLY A 132 -4.74 -10.15 9.00
CA GLY A 132 -5.59 -9.29 9.85
C GLY A 132 -5.11 -7.84 9.99
N TRP A 133 -3.80 -7.62 10.12
CA TRP A 133 -3.22 -6.27 10.22
C TRP A 133 -2.96 -5.65 8.83
N ILE A 134 -3.48 -4.46 8.62
CA ILE A 134 -3.30 -3.64 7.42
C ILE A 134 -2.29 -2.53 7.72
N ARG A 135 -1.25 -2.40 6.89
CA ARG A 135 -0.27 -1.31 6.95
C ARG A 135 -0.80 -0.08 6.22
N VAL A 136 -0.89 1.05 6.91
CA VAL A 136 -1.41 2.33 6.41
C VAL A 136 -0.34 3.42 6.59
N PRO A 137 0.50 3.69 5.57
CA PRO A 137 1.54 4.71 5.66
C PRO A 137 0.91 6.11 5.70
N ILE A 138 1.08 6.82 6.82
CA ILE A 138 0.55 8.17 7.03
C ILE A 138 1.50 9.23 6.46
N GLY A 139 2.80 8.94 6.36
CA GLY A 139 3.82 9.93 6.03
C GLY A 139 4.24 10.69 7.28
N LEU A 140 4.27 12.01 7.19
CA LEU A 140 4.61 12.93 8.27
C LEU A 140 6.02 12.66 8.84
N LYS A 141 6.94 12.15 8.01
CA LYS A 141 8.32 11.79 8.35
C LYS A 141 9.12 12.97 8.91
N ARG A 142 8.80 14.20 8.49
CA ARG A 142 9.37 15.45 9.02
C ARG A 142 8.74 15.95 10.33
N CYS A 143 7.72 15.26 10.84
CA CYS A 143 6.87 15.74 11.92
C CYS A 143 7.00 14.84 13.17
N VAL A 144 6.96 15.44 14.35
CA VAL A 144 6.97 14.74 15.63
C VAL A 144 5.59 14.84 16.27
N LEU A 145 5.04 13.73 16.77
CA LEU A 145 3.79 13.73 17.53
C LEU A 145 3.96 14.45 18.87
N SER A 146 3.00 15.32 19.21
CA SER A 146 2.97 16.06 20.46
C SER A 146 1.86 15.62 21.43
N ASP A 147 1.02 14.68 21.01
CA ASP A 147 -0.08 14.10 21.80
C ASP A 147 -0.39 12.67 21.28
N ILE A 148 -1.16 11.90 22.04
CA ILE A 148 -1.60 10.55 21.65
C ILE A 148 -2.60 10.65 20.49
N VAL A 149 -2.38 9.84 19.45
CA VAL A 149 -3.31 9.72 18.32
C VAL A 149 -4.64 9.14 18.80
N LYS A 150 -5.76 9.80 18.47
CA LYS A 150 -7.10 9.28 18.72
C LYS A 150 -7.63 8.63 17.45
N HIS A 151 -8.39 7.55 17.62
CA HIS A 151 -9.03 6.80 16.55
C HIS A 151 -10.53 6.72 16.79
N GLN A 152 -11.30 6.75 15.72
CA GLN A 152 -12.73 6.48 15.71
C GLN A 152 -13.01 5.51 14.56
N GLY A 153 -13.52 4.31 14.86
CA GLY A 153 -13.78 3.24 13.90
C GLY A 153 -13.97 1.91 14.62
N GLU A 154 -14.20 0.82 13.87
CA GLU A 154 -14.17 -0.53 14.42
C GLU A 154 -12.74 -1.11 14.40
N GLY A 155 -12.43 -2.01 15.35
CA GLY A 155 -11.17 -2.75 15.37
C GLY A 155 -10.03 -2.05 16.12
N ASP A 156 -8.90 -2.74 16.20
CA ASP A 156 -7.72 -2.29 16.94
C ASP A 156 -6.76 -1.51 16.04
N PHE A 157 -6.05 -0.53 16.60
CA PHE A 157 -5.00 0.21 15.90
C PHE A 157 -3.77 0.44 16.78
N PHE A 158 -2.61 0.62 16.14
CA PHE A 158 -1.42 1.21 16.76
C PHE A 158 -0.62 2.00 15.72
N LEU A 159 0.36 2.78 16.17
CA LEU A 159 1.21 3.59 15.31
C LEU A 159 2.69 3.26 15.54
N THR A 160 3.43 3.08 14.46
CA THR A 160 4.90 2.96 14.45
C THR A 160 5.54 4.14 13.71
N TRP A 161 6.84 4.35 13.93
CA TRP A 161 7.65 5.21 13.06
C TRP A 161 8.68 4.35 12.33
N GLU A 162 8.76 4.51 11.01
CA GLU A 162 9.60 3.74 10.10
C GLU A 162 10.42 4.70 9.23
N GLU A 163 11.71 4.42 9.02
CA GLU A 163 12.63 5.39 8.42
C GLU A 163 12.22 5.81 7.00
N ASN A 164 11.60 4.93 6.21
CA ASN A 164 11.19 5.25 4.85
C ASN A 164 9.88 6.03 4.78
N ASP A 165 8.82 5.52 5.41
CA ASP A 165 7.45 6.03 5.31
C ASP A 165 7.05 7.03 6.41
N GLY A 166 7.89 7.27 7.43
CA GLY A 166 7.55 8.10 8.57
C GLY A 166 6.59 7.40 9.54
N HIS A 167 5.51 8.05 9.92
CA HIS A 167 4.47 7.46 10.77
C HIS A 167 3.64 6.46 9.95
N VAL A 168 3.48 5.26 10.49
CA VAL A 168 2.71 4.17 9.88
C VAL A 168 1.65 3.72 10.88
N CYS A 169 0.39 3.78 10.46
CA CYS A 169 -0.71 3.22 11.23
C CYS A 169 -0.88 1.76 10.85
N TRP A 170 -0.98 0.90 11.85
CA TRP A 170 -1.35 -0.50 11.70
C TRP A 170 -2.77 -0.63 12.23
N ILE A 171 -3.68 -1.18 11.42
CA ILE A 171 -5.09 -1.35 11.79
C ILE A 171 -5.57 -2.77 11.50
N ASN A 172 -6.28 -3.36 12.46
CA ASN A 172 -6.97 -4.64 12.31
C ASN A 172 -8.49 -4.38 12.36
N ALA A 173 -9.09 -4.24 11.17
CA ALA A 173 -10.48 -3.87 10.99
C ALA A 173 -11.09 -4.59 9.76
N LYS A 174 -12.42 -4.63 9.72
CA LYS A 174 -13.19 -5.29 8.65
C LYS A 174 -13.13 -4.50 7.34
N GLU A 175 -13.41 -5.15 6.21
CA GLU A 175 -13.60 -4.46 4.94
C GLU A 175 -14.74 -3.42 5.01
N GLN A 176 -14.58 -2.33 4.24
CA GLN A 176 -15.49 -1.18 4.15
C GLN A 176 -15.77 -0.42 5.47
N SER A 177 -15.10 -0.77 6.57
CA SER A 177 -15.14 0.03 7.80
C SER A 177 -14.47 1.39 7.59
N GLN A 178 -15.10 2.45 8.12
CA GLN A 178 -14.61 3.83 8.06
C GLN A 178 -13.83 4.18 9.32
N HIS A 179 -12.78 4.99 9.16
CA HIS A 179 -11.87 5.37 10.23
C HIS A 179 -11.55 6.86 10.18
N GLN A 180 -11.58 7.51 11.34
CA GLN A 180 -11.01 8.84 11.56
C GLN A 180 -9.83 8.74 12.51
N PHE A 181 -8.72 9.37 12.16
CA PHE A 181 -7.56 9.57 13.04
C PHE A 181 -7.37 11.06 13.32
N GLU A 182 -7.23 11.42 14.59
CA GLU A 182 -6.90 12.78 15.04
C GLU A 182 -5.51 12.75 15.69
N MET A 183 -4.61 13.62 15.23
CA MET A 183 -3.24 13.67 15.72
C MET A 183 -2.73 15.11 15.81
N LYS A 184 -1.93 15.39 16.84
CA LYS A 184 -1.21 16.65 17.01
C LYS A 184 0.25 16.44 16.65
N VAL A 185 0.79 17.27 15.75
CA VAL A 185 2.20 17.19 15.34
C VAL A 185 2.90 18.54 15.36
N LEU A 186 4.22 18.48 15.47
CA LEU A 186 5.15 19.59 15.30
C LEU A 186 5.95 19.37 14.02
N THR A 187 5.96 20.33 13.10
CA THR A 187 6.88 20.36 11.95
C THR A 187 7.79 21.59 12.05
N PRO A 188 9.12 21.49 11.78
CA PRO A 188 10.04 22.61 11.87
C PRO A 188 9.81 23.62 10.74
N ILE A 189 9.87 24.91 11.09
CA ILE A 189 9.86 26.00 10.10
C ILE A 189 11.29 26.43 9.75
N GLN A 190 11.49 26.82 8.50
CA GLN A 190 12.73 27.38 7.98
C GLN A 190 12.48 28.82 7.53
N THR A 191 13.29 29.76 8.00
CA THR A 191 13.28 31.14 7.47
C THR A 191 14.43 31.30 6.48
N LEU A 192 14.10 31.43 5.20
CA LEU A 192 15.02 31.61 4.09
C LEU A 192 14.96 33.08 3.64
N SER A 193 15.96 33.86 4.07
CA SER A 193 16.17 35.31 3.85
C SER A 193 14.99 36.23 4.20
N ARG A 194 13.87 36.17 3.47
CA ARG A 194 12.65 36.98 3.65
C ARG A 194 11.38 36.15 3.78
N ALA A 195 11.40 34.90 3.34
CA ALA A 195 10.26 33.98 3.44
C ALA A 195 10.45 33.01 4.62
N THR A 196 9.36 32.64 5.28
CA THR A 196 9.32 31.49 6.20
C THR A 196 8.49 30.39 5.58
N GLN A 197 8.94 29.15 5.69
CA GLN A 197 8.29 27.98 5.11
C GLN A 197 8.28 26.79 6.08
N PHE A 198 7.40 25.84 5.83
CA PHE A 198 7.53 24.47 6.30
C PHE A 198 7.27 23.49 5.14
N THR A 199 7.68 22.25 5.32
CA THR A 199 7.29 21.14 4.44
C THR A 199 6.60 20.07 5.26
N ILE A 200 5.48 19.56 4.75
CA ILE A 200 4.73 18.45 5.33
C ILE A 200 4.43 17.42 4.24
N ASP A 201 4.62 16.15 4.56
CA ASP A 201 4.43 15.01 3.68
C ASP A 201 3.24 14.17 4.18
N GLY A 202 2.02 14.58 3.85
CA GLY A 202 0.81 13.84 4.23
C GLY A 202 0.54 12.63 3.34
N PRO A 203 -0.51 11.83 3.63
CA PRO A 203 -0.92 10.76 2.75
C PRO A 203 -1.52 11.33 1.45
N ARG A 204 -1.57 10.53 0.39
CA ARG A 204 -2.07 10.94 -0.93
C ARG A 204 -3.59 10.92 -1.01
N ALA A 205 -4.22 11.93 -0.43
CA ALA A 205 -5.66 12.20 -0.53
C ALA A 205 -5.96 13.69 -0.64
N ARG A 206 -7.20 14.02 -1.03
CA ARG A 206 -7.70 15.40 -1.03
C ARG A 206 -7.43 16.05 0.32
N SER A 207 -6.58 17.07 0.31
CA SER A 207 -6.03 17.67 1.52
C SER A 207 -6.41 19.14 1.62
N ARG A 208 -6.65 19.63 2.83
CA ARG A 208 -7.07 21.02 3.07
C ARG A 208 -6.48 21.59 4.35
N PHE A 209 -5.88 22.77 4.25
CA PHE A 209 -5.70 23.63 5.42
C PHE A 209 -6.98 24.46 5.62
N ASP A 210 -7.76 24.13 6.65
CA ASP A 210 -8.96 24.90 7.03
C ASP A 210 -8.54 26.24 7.66
N GLN A 211 -7.49 26.22 8.48
CA GLN A 211 -6.87 27.39 9.09
C GLN A 211 -5.39 27.12 9.37
N LEU A 212 -4.49 27.87 8.72
CA LEU A 212 -3.11 28.04 9.15
C LEU A 212 -2.93 29.48 9.66
N THR A 213 -2.49 29.64 10.90
CA THR A 213 -2.34 30.95 11.55
C THR A 213 -0.87 31.33 11.66
N VAL A 214 -0.46 32.43 11.02
CA VAL A 214 0.92 32.95 11.09
C VAL A 214 0.95 34.27 11.87
N SER A 215 1.88 34.40 12.82
CA SER A 215 2.10 35.62 13.63
C SER A 215 2.82 36.71 12.84
N MET A 216 2.25 37.07 11.69
CA MET A 216 2.72 38.09 10.78
C MET A 216 1.49 38.79 10.17
N PRO A 217 1.31 40.11 10.33
CA PRO A 217 0.21 40.83 9.69
C PRO A 217 0.48 41.00 8.20
N ASN A 218 -0.58 40.95 7.38
CA ASN A 218 -0.49 41.07 5.92
C ASN A 218 0.54 40.10 5.31
N ALA A 219 0.58 38.85 5.76
CA ALA A 219 1.44 37.84 5.15
C ALA A 219 0.92 37.45 3.76
N VAL A 220 1.81 37.31 2.78
CA VAL A 220 1.52 36.84 1.41
C VAL A 220 2.21 35.51 1.17
N VAL A 221 1.57 34.62 0.40
CA VAL A 221 2.09 33.28 0.09
C VAL A 221 3.16 33.36 -1.00
N VAL A 222 4.18 32.52 -0.91
CA VAL A 222 5.31 32.45 -1.84
C VAL A 222 5.32 31.10 -2.55
N ASN A 223 5.45 31.12 -3.88
CA ASN A 223 5.76 29.96 -4.76
C ASN A 223 4.90 28.69 -4.59
N SER A 224 3.68 28.78 -4.05
CA SER A 224 2.86 27.60 -3.76
C SER A 224 2.19 26.96 -4.99
N GLY A 225 1.86 27.74 -6.02
CA GLY A 225 0.96 27.32 -7.11
C GLY A 225 -0.50 27.07 -6.68
N LEU A 226 -0.83 27.28 -5.40
CA LEU A 226 -2.14 27.02 -4.80
C LEU A 226 -3.03 28.26 -4.82
N ARG A 227 -4.35 28.05 -4.94
CA ARG A 227 -5.34 29.09 -4.63
C ARG A 227 -5.49 29.18 -3.10
N VAL A 228 -4.86 30.18 -2.51
CA VAL A 228 -4.90 30.43 -1.06
C VAL A 228 -5.75 31.64 -0.74
N ALA A 229 -6.73 31.47 0.14
CA ALA A 229 -7.42 32.59 0.78
C ALA A 229 -6.59 33.09 1.95
N ALA A 230 -6.40 34.41 2.05
CA ALA A 230 -5.68 35.07 3.15
C ALA A 230 -6.59 36.09 3.84
N GLN A 231 -6.65 36.06 5.16
CA GLN A 231 -7.51 36.93 5.98
C GLN A 231 -6.73 37.43 7.22
N PRO A 232 -7.00 38.66 7.72
CA PRO A 232 -6.48 39.09 9.01
C PRO A 232 -6.95 38.18 10.15
N ALA A 233 -6.07 37.91 11.12
CA ALA A 233 -6.34 37.06 12.29
C ALA A 233 -6.13 37.85 13.59
N GLY A 234 -6.80 39.02 13.69
CA GLY A 234 -6.41 40.08 14.62
C GLY A 234 -5.34 41.00 14.01
N GLU A 235 -4.78 41.89 14.82
CA GLU A 235 -3.91 42.98 14.35
C GLU A 235 -2.54 42.50 13.84
N ASN A 236 -1.97 41.47 14.46
CA ASN A 236 -0.58 41.03 14.27
C ASN A 236 -0.43 39.65 13.60
N ALA A 237 -1.50 39.12 12.99
CA ALA A 237 -1.49 37.78 12.42
C ALA A 237 -2.32 37.67 11.13
N THR A 238 -2.01 36.66 10.32
CA THR A 238 -2.72 36.31 9.09
C THR A 238 -3.18 34.85 9.17
N ARG A 239 -4.41 34.57 8.74
CA ARG A 239 -4.97 33.24 8.53
C ARG A 239 -4.92 32.90 7.04
N PHE A 240 -4.39 31.73 6.72
CA PHE A 240 -4.47 31.13 5.39
C PHE A 240 -5.43 29.93 5.39
N SER A 241 -6.12 29.71 4.27
CA SER A 241 -6.85 28.47 4.01
C SER A 241 -6.81 28.08 2.52
N PHE A 242 -6.68 26.78 2.23
CA PHE A 242 -6.45 26.26 0.87
C PHE A 242 -6.68 24.74 0.76
N ASP A 243 -7.10 24.28 -0.42
CA ASP A 243 -7.08 22.86 -0.81
C ASP A 243 -5.77 22.52 -1.57
N PHE A 244 -5.28 21.28 -1.44
CA PHE A 244 -4.16 20.70 -2.20
C PHE A 244 -4.34 19.18 -2.41
N ALA A 245 -3.49 18.56 -3.23
CA ALA A 245 -3.65 17.18 -3.70
C ALA A 245 -3.23 16.08 -2.68
N GLY A 246 -2.76 16.45 -1.50
CA GLY A 246 -2.08 15.53 -0.56
C GLY A 246 -0.67 15.19 -1.01
N GLY A 247 -0.03 14.25 -0.30
CA GLY A 247 1.41 14.02 -0.46
C GLY A 247 2.23 15.17 0.13
N GLU A 248 3.33 15.54 -0.56
CA GLU A 248 4.20 16.63 -0.12
C GLU A 248 3.64 18.02 -0.44
N LEU A 249 3.58 18.86 0.59
CA LEU A 249 3.29 20.29 0.52
C LEU A 249 4.48 21.04 1.12
N GLN A 250 5.14 21.87 0.31
CA GLN A 250 5.99 22.97 0.77
C GLN A 250 5.13 24.24 0.77
N PHE A 251 4.95 24.86 1.94
CA PHE A 251 4.15 26.09 2.08
C PHE A 251 5.01 27.21 2.68
N GLY A 252 5.10 28.35 1.97
CA GLY A 252 5.89 29.51 2.38
C GLY A 252 5.12 30.81 2.34
N TRP A 253 5.48 31.75 3.22
CA TRP A 253 4.91 33.10 3.31
C TRP A 253 5.96 34.15 3.65
N GLN A 254 5.70 35.40 3.29
CA GLN A 254 6.55 36.57 3.56
C GLN A 254 5.71 37.83 3.81
N PRO A 255 6.27 38.95 4.32
CA PRO A 255 5.53 40.20 4.49
C PRO A 255 5.12 40.82 3.14
N LYS A 256 3.87 41.29 3.03
CA LYS A 256 3.40 42.10 1.91
C LYS A 256 4.29 43.34 1.73
N GLY A 257 4.81 43.55 0.52
CA GLY A 257 5.67 44.69 0.20
C GLY A 257 7.17 44.39 0.20
N SER A 258 7.58 43.19 0.61
CA SER A 258 8.78 42.61 0.00
C SER A 258 8.46 42.37 -1.48
N GLU A 259 9.32 42.85 -2.39
CA GLU A 259 9.20 42.53 -3.82
C GLU A 259 9.05 41.02 -3.97
N SER A 260 8.08 40.60 -4.78
CA SER A 260 7.97 39.20 -5.15
C SER A 260 9.23 38.88 -5.94
N ALA A 261 10.17 38.14 -5.32
CA ALA A 261 11.20 37.46 -6.07
C ALA A 261 10.46 36.55 -7.06
N GLU A 262 10.47 36.93 -8.34
CA GLU A 262 9.83 36.15 -9.39
C GLU A 262 10.32 34.70 -9.28
N PRO A 263 9.46 33.70 -9.51
CA PRO A 263 9.84 32.31 -9.36
C PRO A 263 11.04 32.03 -10.26
N VAL A 264 12.23 31.89 -9.64
CA VAL A 264 13.49 31.62 -10.32
C VAL A 264 13.33 30.25 -10.97
N THR A 265 12.89 30.28 -12.23
CA THR A 265 12.42 29.11 -12.96
C THR A 265 13.65 28.35 -13.41
N ARG A 266 14.22 27.58 -12.47
CA ARG A 266 15.36 26.71 -12.69
C ARG A 266 14.90 25.54 -13.57
N PHE A 267 14.99 25.75 -14.88
CA PHE A 267 14.85 24.68 -15.85
C PHE A 267 15.94 23.63 -15.62
N GLU A 268 15.59 22.51 -15.00
CA GLU A 268 16.49 21.37 -14.81
C GLU A 268 16.48 20.48 -16.06
N THR A 269 17.23 20.89 -17.07
CA THR A 269 17.37 20.15 -18.34
C THR A 269 18.17 18.86 -18.13
N LYS A 270 17.46 17.73 -18.05
CA LYS A 270 18.06 16.40 -17.84
C LYS A 270 18.40 15.73 -19.18
N THR A 271 19.53 16.11 -19.77
CA THR A 271 20.01 15.56 -21.05
C THR A 271 20.56 14.13 -20.86
N GLN A 272 20.05 13.17 -21.64
CA GLN A 272 20.59 11.80 -21.69
C GLN A 272 21.44 11.60 -22.95
N THR A 273 22.76 11.67 -22.80
CA THR A 273 23.71 11.39 -23.90
C THR A 273 23.92 9.89 -24.04
N ARG A 274 23.45 9.31 -25.15
CA ARG A 274 23.83 7.94 -25.57
C ARG A 274 25.15 8.02 -26.34
N ILE A 275 26.18 7.31 -25.87
CA ILE A 275 27.46 7.17 -26.56
C ILE A 275 27.51 5.75 -27.11
N GLU A 276 27.67 5.61 -28.42
CA GLU A 276 27.91 4.32 -29.06
C GLU A 276 29.39 4.26 -29.46
N ILE A 277 30.10 3.29 -28.88
CA ILE A 277 31.52 3.05 -29.15
C ILE A 277 31.60 1.97 -30.21
N HIS A 278 31.87 2.37 -31.46
CA HIS A 278 32.26 1.42 -32.49
C HIS A 278 33.73 1.01 -32.26
N GLY A 279 33.97 -0.30 -32.15
CA GLY A 279 35.32 -0.86 -32.13
C GLY A 279 35.98 -0.86 -33.52
N PRO A 280 37.29 -1.19 -33.58
CA PRO A 280 38.02 -1.38 -34.83
C PRO A 280 37.63 -2.66 -35.57
#